data_AF-A0A8T8E4V1-F1
#
_entry.id   AF-A0A8T8E4V1-F1
#
_cell.length_a   1.000
_cell.length_b   1.000
_cell.length_c   1.000
_cell.angle_alpha   90.00
_cell.angle_beta   90.00
_cell.angle_gamma   90.00
#
_symmetry.space_group_name_H-M   'P 1'
#
loop_
_entity.id
_entity.type
_entity.pdbx_description
1 polymer ?
#
loop_
_entity_poly.entity_id
_entity_poly.type
_entity_poly.pdbx_seq_one_letter_code
_entity_poly.pdbx_strand_id
1 'polypeptide(L)'
;MADVPDVNKVETEDDYIHVRFRDPDEYDEVRTPDWAEDPAESVSEGSEVRTGKVEGEDDWEVTSVLIKKSVGEDKAEEEAKEIVEKIES
;
A
#
# COMPACT_ATOMS: atom_id res chain seq x y z
N MET A 1 -16.13 -1.38 10.71
CA MET A 1 -14.98 -0.47 10.56
C MET A 1 -13.89 -1.39 10.12
N ALA A 2 -13.48 -1.31 8.85
CA ALA A 2 -12.32 -2.08 8.40
C ALA A 2 -11.14 -1.57 9.21
N ASP A 3 -10.52 -2.45 9.98
CA ASP A 3 -9.29 -2.14 10.69
C ASP A 3 -8.23 -1.96 9.62
N VAL A 4 -7.92 -0.71 9.27
CA VAL A 4 -6.80 -0.39 8.40
C VAL A 4 -5.57 -1.02 9.06
N PRO A 5 -4.82 -1.89 8.37
CA PRO A 5 -3.67 -2.55 8.96
C PRO A 5 -2.66 -1.52 9.48
N ASP A 6 -2.05 -1.81 10.62
CA ASP A 6 -0.94 -1.02 11.12
C ASP A 6 0.27 -1.15 10.19
N VAL A 7 1.08 -0.09 10.14
CA VAL A 7 2.33 -0.12 9.37
C VAL A 7 3.31 -1.05 10.07
N ASN A 8 3.65 -2.14 9.37
CA ASN A 8 4.60 -3.13 9.83
C ASN A 8 6.04 -2.61 9.71
N LYS A 9 6.35 -2.00 8.55
CA LYS A 9 7.72 -1.55 8.25
C LYS A 9 7.73 -0.41 7.23
N VAL A 10 8.58 0.58 7.47
CA VAL A 10 8.87 1.65 6.52
C VAL A 10 10.32 1.53 6.09
N GLU A 11 10.55 1.39 4.78
CA GLU A 11 11.91 1.28 4.21
C GLU A 11 12.05 2.21 3.02
N THR A 12 13.06 3.07 3.02
CA THR A 12 13.38 3.89 1.86
C THR A 12 14.29 3.10 0.91
N GLU A 13 13.80 2.78 -0.29
CA GLU A 13 14.51 2.01 -1.31
C GLU A 13 14.41 2.68 -2.69
N ASP A 14 15.54 2.77 -3.40
CA ASP A 14 15.66 3.46 -4.69
C ASP A 14 15.11 4.91 -4.66
N ASP A 15 14.00 5.16 -5.35
CA ASP A 15 13.31 6.46 -5.46
C ASP A 15 11.99 6.50 -4.67
N TYR A 16 11.69 5.45 -3.91
CA TYR A 16 10.43 5.27 -3.20
C TYR A 16 10.65 4.91 -1.71
N ILE A 17 9.63 5.16 -0.91
CA ILE A 17 9.49 4.74 0.47
C ILE A 17 8.44 3.64 0.45
N HIS A 18 8.87 2.45 0.81
CA HIS A 18 8.07 1.24 0.86
C HIS A 18 7.47 1.13 2.25
N VAL A 19 6.18 1.42 2.35
CA VAL A 19 5.39 1.27 3.56
C VAL A 19 4.68 -0.08 3.50
N ARG A 20 5.15 -1.05 4.28
CA ARG A 20 4.58 -2.40 4.36
C ARG A 20 3.52 -2.45 5.46
N PHE A 21 2.38 -3.01 5.12
CA PHE A 21 1.26 -3.28 6.02
C PHE A 21 1.16 -4.77 6.32
N ARG A 22 1.27 -5.61 5.28
CA ARG A 22 1.17 -7.06 5.36
C ARG A 22 2.32 -7.71 4.59
N ASP A 23 2.73 -8.90 5.00
CA ASP A 23 3.84 -9.60 4.36
C ASP A 23 3.38 -10.23 3.03
N PRO A 24 4.01 -9.88 1.88
CA PRO A 24 3.63 -10.42 0.58
C PRO A 24 3.84 -11.94 0.48
N ASP A 25 4.68 -12.52 1.35
CA ASP A 25 4.93 -13.97 1.44
C ASP A 25 3.72 -14.77 1.96
N GLU A 26 2.72 -14.12 2.54
CA GLU A 26 1.47 -14.77 2.97
C GLU A 26 0.45 -14.92 1.83
N TYR A 27 0.73 -14.34 0.66
CA TYR A 27 -0.18 -14.30 -0.48
C TYR A 27 0.31 -15.18 -1.64
N ASP A 28 -0.62 -15.84 -2.32
CA ASP A 28 -0.32 -16.66 -3.49
C ASP A 28 0.06 -15.82 -4.71
N GLU A 29 -0.53 -14.62 -4.83
CA GLU A 29 -0.29 -13.73 -5.97
C GLU A 29 -0.19 -12.28 -5.52
N VAL A 30 0.91 -11.61 -5.87
CA VAL A 30 1.13 -10.18 -5.56
C VAL A 30 1.21 -9.38 -6.85
N ARG A 31 0.40 -8.33 -6.96
CA ARG A 31 0.31 -7.44 -8.13
C ARG A 31 0.04 -5.98 -7.73
N THR A 32 0.25 -5.07 -8.67
CA THR A 32 -0.10 -3.65 -8.56
C THR A 32 -1.34 -3.41 -9.43
N PRO A 33 -2.55 -3.41 -8.85
CA PRO A 33 -3.76 -3.31 -9.65
C PRO A 33 -4.11 -1.85 -9.98
N ASP A 34 -4.63 -1.61 -11.18
CA ASP A 34 -4.99 -0.27 -11.67
C ASP A 34 -6.10 0.38 -10.82
N TRP A 35 -6.98 -0.41 -10.20
CA TRP A 35 -8.04 0.12 -9.34
C TRP A 35 -7.49 0.79 -8.06
N ALA A 36 -6.29 0.41 -7.62
CA ALA A 36 -5.62 1.00 -6.47
C ALA A 36 -4.76 2.21 -6.86
N GLU A 37 -4.49 2.42 -8.15
CA GLU A 37 -3.71 3.55 -8.66
C GLU A 37 -4.46 4.88 -8.46
N ASP A 38 -5.75 4.93 -8.81
CA ASP A 38 -6.58 6.14 -8.71
C ASP A 38 -6.68 6.69 -7.26
N PRO A 39 -7.02 5.89 -6.23
CA PRO A 39 -7.03 6.37 -4.84
C PRO A 39 -5.61 6.72 -4.33
N ALA A 40 -4.58 6.03 -4.81
CA ALA A 40 -3.20 6.30 -4.43
C ALA A 40 -2.72 7.65 -4.99
N GLU A 41 -2.92 7.88 -6.29
CA GLU A 41 -2.57 9.14 -6.95
C GLU A 41 -3.37 10.32 -6.37
N SER A 42 -4.61 10.08 -5.95
CA SER A 42 -5.43 11.09 -5.27
C SER A 42 -4.83 11.58 -3.94
N VAL A 43 -4.04 10.76 -3.25
CA VAL A 43 -3.39 11.13 -1.98
C VAL A 43 -1.96 11.60 -2.25
N SER A 44 -1.20 10.84 -3.03
CA SER A 44 0.21 11.08 -3.31
C SER A 44 0.51 10.84 -4.79
N GLU A 45 0.86 11.91 -5.50
CA GLU A 45 1.05 11.87 -6.95
C GLU A 45 2.25 10.99 -7.34
N GLY A 46 1.98 9.92 -8.10
CA GLY A 46 2.96 8.90 -8.50
C GLY A 46 3.33 7.94 -7.38
N SER A 47 2.39 7.66 -6.48
CA SER A 47 2.44 6.51 -5.57
C SER A 47 1.91 5.25 -6.25
N GLU A 48 2.35 4.09 -5.78
CA GLU A 48 1.94 2.78 -6.31
C GLU A 48 1.53 1.86 -5.16
N VAL A 49 0.46 1.09 -5.33
CA VAL A 49 -0.04 0.17 -4.30
C VAL A 49 0.17 -1.26 -4.74
N ARG A 50 0.89 -2.03 -3.94
CA ARG A 50 0.97 -3.49 -4.10
C ARG A 50 -0.12 -4.14 -3.27
N THR A 51 -0.84 -5.05 -3.91
CA THR A 51 -1.87 -5.87 -3.30
C THR A 51 -1.56 -7.35 -3.45
N GLY A 52 -1.93 -8.14 -2.46
CA GLY A 52 -1.83 -9.59 -2.44
C GLY A 52 -3.21 -10.23 -2.55
N LYS A 53 -3.31 -11.32 -3.31
CA LYS A 53 -4.51 -12.13 -3.42
C LYS A 53 -4.46 -13.26 -2.39
N VAL A 54 -5.47 -13.32 -1.52
CA VAL A 54 -5.58 -14.37 -0.51
C VAL A 54 -6.00 -15.69 -1.16
N GLU A 55 -5.39 -16.79 -0.73
CA GLU A 55 -5.75 -18.12 -1.22
C GLU A 55 -7.20 -18.46 -0.83
N GLY A 56 -8.05 -18.70 -1.83
CA GLY A 56 -9.45 -19.08 -1.61
C GLY A 56 -10.44 -17.91 -1.49
N GLU A 57 -9.95 -16.67 -1.58
CA GLU A 57 -10.80 -15.47 -1.66
C GLU A 57 -10.63 -14.77 -3.01
N ASP A 58 -11.69 -14.09 -3.47
CA ASP A 58 -11.64 -13.25 -4.66
C ASP A 58 -11.16 -11.82 -4.35
N ASP A 59 -11.03 -11.50 -3.06
CA ASP A 59 -10.59 -10.21 -2.54
C ASP A 59 -9.06 -10.06 -2.59
N TRP A 60 -8.63 -8.82 -2.78
CA TRP A 60 -7.23 -8.41 -2.83
C TRP A 60 -6.97 -7.46 -1.66
N GLU A 61 -5.94 -7.75 -0.89
CA GLU A 61 -5.57 -6.95 0.28
C GLU A 61 -4.34 -6.10 -0.02
N VAL A 62 -4.27 -4.90 0.54
CA VAL A 62 -3.05 -4.07 0.42
C VAL A 62 -1.93 -4.70 1.24
N THR A 63 -0.80 -4.95 0.57
CA THR A 63 0.43 -5.48 1.21
C THR A 63 1.41 -4.37 1.50
N SER A 64 1.66 -3.50 0.53
CA SER A 64 2.57 -2.37 0.69
C SER A 64 2.24 -1.22 -0.24
N VAL A 65 2.50 0.01 0.21
CA VAL A 65 2.35 1.22 -0.58
C VAL A 65 3.73 1.82 -0.84
N LEU A 66 4.00 2.16 -2.09
CA LEU A 66 5.21 2.83 -2.53
C LEU A 66 4.89 4.31 -2.70
N ILE A 67 5.56 5.14 -1.90
CA ILE A 67 5.40 6.58 -1.92
C ILE A 67 6.72 7.19 -2.40
N LYS A 68 6.74 8.27 -3.18
CA LYS A 68 8.02 8.88 -3.60
C LYS A 68 8.87 9.31 -2.41
N LYS A 69 10.17 9.01 -2.41
CA LYS A 69 11.07 9.42 -1.31
C LYS A 69 11.13 10.93 -1.06
N SER A 70 10.71 11.73 -2.04
CA SER A 70 10.65 13.19 -1.94
C SER A 70 9.68 13.72 -0.88
N VAL A 71 8.66 12.95 -0.48
CA VAL A 71 7.73 13.40 0.59
C VAL A 71 8.25 13.13 2.00
N GLY A 72 9.20 12.20 2.18
CA GLY A 72 9.78 11.83 3.47
C GLY A 72 9.02 10.70 4.20
N GLU A 73 9.71 9.99 5.09
CA GLU A 73 9.23 8.76 5.74
C GLU A 73 8.00 8.98 6.62
N ASP A 74 8.00 10.02 7.46
CA ASP A 74 6.86 10.35 8.32
C ASP A 74 5.58 10.59 7.50
N LYS A 75 5.71 11.37 6.43
CA LYS A 75 4.57 11.71 5.57
C LYS A 75 4.14 10.53 4.70
N ALA A 76 5.10 9.73 4.23
CA ALA A 76 4.80 8.51 3.48
C ALA A 76 3.99 7.52 4.33
N GLU A 77 4.27 7.39 5.63
CA GLU A 77 3.49 6.56 6.54
C GLU A 77 2.03 7.05 6.63
N GLU A 78 1.82 8.36 6.81
CA GLU A 78 0.49 8.96 6.87
C GLU A 78 -0.29 8.81 5.56
N GLU A 79 0.33 9.15 4.43
CA GLU A 79 -0.29 9.03 3.10
C GLU A 79 -0.61 7.57 2.78
N ALA A 80 0.30 6.64 3.08
CA ALA A 80 0.06 5.22 2.88
C ALA A 80 -1.14 4.72 3.68
N LYS A 81 -1.29 5.11 4.95
CA LYS A 81 -2.46 4.75 5.77
C LYS A 81 -3.75 5.28 5.16
N GLU A 82 -3.76 6.54 4.70
CA GLU A 82 -4.94 7.14 4.07
C GLU A 82 -5.33 6.44 2.76
N ILE A 83 -4.34 5.99 1.97
CA ILE A 83 -4.59 5.23 0.74
C ILE A 83 -5.23 3.88 1.05
N VAL A 84 -4.70 3.14 2.04
CA VAL A 84 -5.29 1.86 2.46
C VAL A 84 -6.70 2.06 2.99
N GLU A 85 -6.92 3.09 3.80
CA GLU A 85 -8.26 3.43 4.30
C GLU A 85 -9.24 3.70 3.16
N LYS A 86 -8.85 4.46 2.13
CA LYS A 86 -9.69 4.71 0.95
C LYS A 86 -9.99 3.45 0.14
N ILE A 87 -9.05 2.53 0.07
CA ILE A 87 -9.18 1.27 -0.66
C ILE A 87 -10.11 0.30 0.07
N GLU A 88 -9.98 0.19 1.40
CA GLU A 88 -10.75 -0.75 2.23
C GLU A 88 -12.07 -0.14 2.78
N SER A 89 -12.47 1.08 2.34
CA SER A 89 -13.69 1.80 2.78
C SER A 89 -14.94 1.53 1.95
#